data_AF-A0A011MGM4-F1
#
_entry.id   AF-A0A011MGM4-F1
#
_cell.length_a   1.000
_cell.length_b   1.000
_cell.length_c   1.000
_cell.angle_alpha   90.00
_cell.angle_beta   90.00
_cell.angle_gamma   90.00
#
_symmetry.space_group_name_H-M   'P 1'
#
loop_
_entity.id
_entity.type
_entity.pdbx_description
1 polymer ?
#
loop_
_entity_poly.entity_id
_entity_poly.type
_entity_poly.pdbx_seq_one_letter_code
_entity_poly.pdbx_strand_id
1 'polypeptide(L)'
;MKNLDEAEVLDLISQGRKATQHVVVAMLDELEAEHPGVYRVIYGEPRDAIASINKDMADLYVDLSCDVVWVYDRAFGKPPKIANEEDWVLRRLALIDAELKSLTKEIPMDGHFRDRLQERFVKRSIEANVQLALLKHLEQEVLKYASWKKQRSRAVHMTNNLLFVLVRLMGELYSTQTPKAN
;
A
#
# COMPACT_ATOMS: atom_id res chain seq x y z
N MET A 1 -8.46 9.00 -10.16
CA MET A 1 -7.30 9.48 -9.40
C MET A 1 -6.17 9.76 -10.39
N LYS A 2 -5.46 10.90 -10.32
CA LYS A 2 -4.29 11.14 -11.20
C LYS A 2 -3.06 10.38 -10.71
N ASN A 3 -2.14 10.02 -11.59
CA ASN A 3 -0.81 9.54 -11.19
C ASN A 3 0.06 10.74 -10.83
N LEU A 4 0.69 10.68 -9.65
CA LEU A 4 1.64 11.66 -9.18
C LEU A 4 3.00 11.41 -9.84
N ASP A 5 3.70 12.47 -10.21
CA ASP A 5 5.08 12.37 -10.63
C ASP A 5 6.05 12.29 -9.42
N GLU A 6 7.33 12.05 -9.71
CA GLU A 6 8.36 11.90 -8.68
C GLU A 6 8.56 13.18 -7.85
N ALA A 7 8.43 14.36 -8.45
CA ALA A 7 8.58 15.62 -7.73
C ALA A 7 7.40 15.88 -6.79
N GLU A 8 6.16 15.61 -7.25
CA GLU A 8 4.96 15.70 -6.43
C GLU A 8 5.01 14.76 -5.22
N VAL A 9 5.42 13.51 -5.43
CA VAL A 9 5.56 12.53 -4.34
C VAL A 9 6.59 13.00 -3.32
N LEU A 10 7.78 13.43 -3.78
CA LEU A 10 8.84 13.87 -2.87
C LEU A 10 8.46 15.12 -2.08
N ASP A 11 7.75 16.05 -2.71
CA ASP A 11 7.25 17.24 -2.02
C ASP A 11 6.23 16.88 -0.95
N LEU A 12 5.24 16.04 -1.26
CA LEU A 12 4.23 15.59 -0.30
C LEU A 12 4.86 14.85 0.89
N ILE A 13 5.81 13.96 0.64
CA ILE A 13 6.53 13.23 1.71
C ILE A 13 7.35 14.21 2.56
N SER A 14 8.03 15.17 1.93
CA SER A 14 8.79 16.22 2.63
C SER A 14 7.89 17.05 3.54
N GLN A 15 6.67 17.36 3.11
CA GLN A 15 5.66 18.03 3.94
C GLN A 15 5.24 17.16 5.13
N GLY A 16 4.99 15.87 4.91
CA GLY A 16 4.61 14.92 5.96
C GLY A 16 5.68 14.76 7.04
N ARG A 17 6.94 14.62 6.63
CA ARG A 17 8.08 14.50 7.54
C ARG A 17 8.37 15.78 8.35
N LYS A 18 7.87 16.93 7.90
CA LYS A 18 7.94 18.22 8.62
C LYS A 18 6.66 18.54 9.38
N ALA A 19 5.60 17.76 9.18
CA ALA A 19 4.35 17.97 9.86
C ALA A 19 4.54 17.78 11.36
N THR A 20 3.79 18.55 12.14
CA THR A 20 3.78 18.37 13.58
C THR A 20 3.09 17.06 13.94
N GLN A 21 3.52 16.44 15.03
CA GLN A 21 3.00 15.14 15.46
C GLN A 21 1.47 15.13 15.59
N HIS A 22 0.86 16.21 16.09
CA HIS A 22 -0.59 16.28 16.25
C HIS A 22 -1.35 16.19 14.93
N VAL A 23 -0.79 16.71 13.83
CA VAL A 23 -1.42 16.64 12.49
C VAL A 23 -1.36 15.21 11.97
N VAL A 24 -0.22 14.54 12.13
CA VAL A 24 -0.05 13.15 11.70
C VAL A 24 -0.95 12.22 12.51
N VAL A 25 -1.01 12.40 13.83
CA VAL A 25 -1.89 11.63 14.71
C VAL A 25 -3.35 11.84 14.34
N ALA A 26 -3.81 13.09 14.14
CA ALA A 26 -5.19 13.35 13.75
C ALA A 26 -5.59 12.69 12.42
N MET A 27 -4.68 12.66 11.44
CA MET A 27 -4.89 11.95 10.17
C MET A 27 -5.05 10.44 10.38
N LEU A 28 -4.21 9.84 11.23
CA LEU A 28 -4.26 8.41 11.52
C LEU A 28 -5.50 8.04 12.36
N ASP A 29 -5.87 8.88 13.32
CA ASP A 29 -7.09 8.71 14.13
C ASP A 29 -8.34 8.77 13.25
N GLU A 30 -8.38 9.69 12.28
CA GLU A 30 -9.47 9.77 11.31
C GLU A 30 -9.51 8.52 10.40
N LEU A 31 -8.36 8.04 9.93
CA LEU A 31 -8.29 6.80 9.16
C LEU A 31 -8.76 5.59 9.99
N GLU A 32 -8.38 5.49 11.26
CA GLU A 32 -8.82 4.41 12.14
C GLU A 32 -10.34 4.45 12.37
N ALA A 33 -10.89 5.65 12.61
CA ALA A 33 -12.31 5.83 12.89
C ALA A 33 -13.19 5.57 11.67
N GLU A 34 -12.81 6.09 10.50
CA GLU A 34 -13.62 6.01 9.28
C GLU A 34 -13.30 4.79 8.43
N HIS A 35 -12.07 4.28 8.51
CA HIS A 35 -11.56 3.15 7.72
C HIS A 35 -10.77 2.11 8.54
N PRO A 36 -11.39 1.50 9.56
CA PRO A 36 -10.71 0.58 10.48
C PRO A 36 -10.16 -0.67 9.79
N GLY A 37 -10.79 -1.14 8.70
CA GLY A 37 -10.32 -2.29 7.94
C GLY A 37 -9.01 -1.98 7.23
N VAL A 38 -8.90 -0.79 6.65
CA VAL A 38 -7.66 -0.31 6.00
C VAL A 38 -6.59 -0.03 7.04
N TYR A 39 -6.94 0.60 8.16
CA TYR A 39 -6.01 0.89 9.25
C TYR A 39 -5.34 -0.39 9.80
N ARG A 40 -6.10 -1.48 9.97
CA ARG A 40 -5.56 -2.78 10.42
C ARG A 40 -4.57 -3.41 9.44
N VAL A 41 -4.65 -3.10 8.14
CA VAL A 41 -3.65 -3.55 7.16
C VAL A 41 -2.31 -2.87 7.38
N ILE A 42 -2.29 -1.68 7.98
CA ILE A 42 -1.05 -0.96 8.31
C ILE A 42 -0.51 -1.38 9.67
N TYR A 43 -1.37 -1.41 10.70
CA TYR A 43 -0.95 -1.53 12.10
C TYR A 43 -1.22 -2.90 12.74
N GLY A 44 -1.88 -3.81 12.03
CA GLY A 44 -2.21 -5.16 12.51
C GLY A 44 -1.18 -6.22 12.09
N GLU A 45 -1.68 -7.37 11.63
CA GLU A 45 -0.89 -8.58 11.32
C GLU A 45 0.36 -8.35 10.44
N PRO A 46 0.36 -7.45 9.42
CA PRO A 46 1.52 -7.23 8.56
C PRO A 46 2.77 -6.76 9.32
N ARG A 47 2.61 -5.85 10.29
CA ARG A 47 3.73 -5.37 11.12
C ARG A 47 4.31 -6.51 11.95
N ASP A 48 3.46 -7.29 12.59
CA ASP A 48 3.89 -8.40 13.46
C ASP A 48 4.62 -9.49 12.67
N ALA A 49 4.14 -9.78 11.44
CA ALA A 49 4.83 -10.66 10.52
C ALA A 49 6.27 -10.17 10.24
N ILE A 50 6.46 -8.87 9.95
CA ILE A 50 7.81 -8.31 9.73
C ILE A 50 8.63 -8.36 11.01
N ALA A 51 8.04 -8.00 12.15
CA ALA A 51 8.73 -7.96 13.44
C ALA A 51 9.28 -9.33 13.86
N SER A 52 8.58 -10.43 13.49
CA SER A 52 9.04 -11.80 13.72
C SER A 52 10.36 -12.13 12.99
N ILE A 53 10.68 -11.42 11.92
CA ILE A 53 11.90 -11.60 11.12
C ILE A 53 12.92 -10.51 11.46
N ASN A 54 12.47 -9.25 11.52
CA ASN A 54 13.31 -8.10 11.79
C ASN A 54 12.47 -6.91 12.32
N LYS A 55 12.62 -6.59 13.60
CA LYS A 55 11.93 -5.47 14.24
C LYS A 55 12.20 -4.11 13.58
N ASP A 56 13.47 -3.82 13.26
CA ASP A 56 13.86 -2.55 12.64
C ASP A 56 13.12 -2.31 11.29
N MET A 57 12.93 -3.38 10.51
CA MET A 57 12.17 -3.31 9.24
C MET A 57 10.66 -3.18 9.47
N ALA A 58 10.15 -3.67 10.60
CA ALA A 58 8.74 -3.52 10.97
C ALA A 58 8.44 -2.08 11.39
N ASP A 59 9.35 -1.45 12.12
CA ASP A 59 9.25 -0.04 12.49
C ASP A 59 9.36 0.84 11.23
N LEU A 60 10.31 0.54 10.32
CA LEU A 60 10.39 1.21 9.00
C LEU A 60 9.10 1.05 8.18
N TYR A 61 8.50 -0.15 8.19
CA TYR A 61 7.25 -0.40 7.47
C TYR A 61 6.12 0.52 7.97
N VAL A 62 6.03 0.74 9.28
CA VAL A 62 5.04 1.66 9.87
C VAL A 62 5.31 3.09 9.42
N ASP A 63 6.55 3.56 9.50
CA ASP A 63 6.93 4.91 9.06
C ASP A 63 6.57 5.15 7.59
N LEU A 64 6.93 4.20 6.72
CA LEU A 64 6.65 4.27 5.29
C LEU A 64 5.16 4.12 4.97
N SER A 65 4.41 3.37 5.77
CA SER A 65 2.96 3.29 5.62
C SER A 65 2.29 4.61 6.00
N CYS A 66 2.82 5.32 7.00
CA CYS A 66 2.38 6.68 7.31
C CYS A 66 2.66 7.65 6.15
N ASP A 67 3.83 7.55 5.50
CA ASP A 67 4.13 8.32 4.28
C ASP A 67 3.10 8.02 3.17
N VAL A 68 2.67 6.75 3.00
CA VAL A 68 1.62 6.39 2.05
C VAL A 68 0.29 7.06 2.40
N VAL A 69 -0.19 6.92 3.64
CA VAL A 69 -1.46 7.55 4.06
C VAL A 69 -1.42 9.05 3.84
N TRP A 70 -0.32 9.69 4.23
CA TRP A 70 -0.11 11.12 4.06
C TRP A 70 -0.20 11.56 2.59
N VAL A 71 0.50 10.87 1.69
CA VAL A 71 0.49 11.20 0.26
C VAL A 71 -0.92 11.12 -0.31
N TYR A 72 -1.67 10.07 0.04
CA TYR A 72 -3.04 9.90 -0.44
C TYR A 72 -4.00 10.96 0.13
N ASP A 73 -3.94 11.24 1.43
CA ASP A 73 -4.75 12.28 2.08
C ASP A 73 -4.50 13.66 1.45
N ARG A 74 -3.23 14.04 1.27
CA ARG A 74 -2.88 15.36 0.75
C ARG A 74 -3.13 15.52 -0.74
N ALA A 75 -2.90 14.47 -1.53
CA ALA A 75 -3.07 14.55 -2.98
C ALA A 75 -4.54 14.44 -3.42
N PHE A 76 -5.34 13.66 -2.68
CA PHE A 76 -6.67 13.24 -3.13
C PHE A 76 -7.80 13.51 -2.12
N GLY A 77 -7.46 14.02 -0.93
CA GLY A 77 -8.42 14.35 0.12
C GLY A 77 -8.89 13.13 0.90
N LYS A 78 -10.14 13.17 1.37
CA LYS A 78 -10.72 12.09 2.15
C LYS A 78 -11.14 10.91 1.25
N PRO A 79 -10.85 9.67 1.64
CA PRO A 79 -11.35 8.49 0.95
C PRO A 79 -12.88 8.41 1.04
N PRO A 80 -13.55 7.75 0.08
CA PRO A 80 -15.00 7.55 0.14
C PRO A 80 -15.36 6.54 1.23
N LYS A 81 -16.52 6.73 1.86
CA LYS A 81 -17.08 5.76 2.81
C LYS A 81 -17.50 4.48 2.08
N ILE A 82 -17.09 3.33 2.63
CA ILE A 82 -17.39 2.01 2.06
C ILE A 82 -18.39 1.29 2.96
N ALA A 83 -19.52 0.84 2.39
CA ALA A 83 -20.43 -0.05 3.11
C ALA A 83 -19.77 -1.43 3.30
N ASN A 84 -19.85 -1.98 4.52
CA ASN A 84 -19.19 -3.22 4.90
C ASN A 84 -17.69 -3.22 4.54
N GLU A 85 -16.97 -2.20 4.99
CA GLU A 85 -15.56 -1.99 4.64
C GLU A 85 -14.68 -3.22 4.92
N GLU A 86 -14.84 -3.89 6.07
CA GLU A 86 -14.01 -5.05 6.40
C GLU A 86 -14.10 -6.14 5.31
N ASP A 87 -15.32 -6.45 4.85
CA ASP A 87 -15.54 -7.38 3.72
C ASP A 87 -14.93 -6.86 2.41
N TRP A 88 -15.03 -5.56 2.16
CA TRP A 88 -14.44 -4.94 0.98
C TRP A 88 -12.91 -5.09 0.98
N VAL A 89 -12.26 -4.78 2.11
CA VAL A 89 -10.81 -4.90 2.32
C VAL A 89 -10.38 -6.36 2.14
N LEU A 90 -11.04 -7.31 2.81
CA LEU A 90 -10.70 -8.73 2.72
C LEU A 90 -10.79 -9.26 1.29
N ARG A 91 -11.86 -8.91 0.55
CA ARG A 91 -12.01 -9.29 -0.87
C ARG A 91 -10.91 -8.69 -1.73
N ARG A 92 -10.49 -7.46 -1.42
CA ARG A 92 -9.44 -6.78 -2.17
C ARG A 92 -8.07 -7.40 -1.91
N LEU A 93 -7.74 -7.67 -0.65
CA LEU A 93 -6.51 -8.37 -0.27
C LEU A 93 -6.44 -9.78 -0.87
N ALA A 94 -7.53 -10.54 -0.83
CA ALA A 94 -7.59 -11.88 -1.44
C ALA A 94 -7.35 -11.84 -2.96
N LEU A 95 -7.86 -10.80 -3.64
CA LEU A 95 -7.64 -10.62 -5.07
C LEU A 95 -6.20 -10.21 -5.38
N ILE A 96 -5.63 -9.27 -4.61
CA ILE A 96 -4.23 -8.86 -4.76
C ILE A 96 -3.30 -10.06 -4.53
N ASP A 97 -3.55 -10.86 -3.50
CA ASP A 97 -2.80 -12.09 -3.20
C ASP A 97 -2.89 -13.10 -4.36
N ALA A 98 -4.09 -13.38 -4.87
CA ALA A 98 -4.27 -14.28 -6.01
C ALA A 98 -3.51 -13.80 -7.26
N GLU A 99 -3.54 -12.50 -7.54
CA GLU A 99 -2.82 -11.90 -8.67
C GLU A 99 -1.30 -11.98 -8.47
N LEU A 100 -0.77 -11.64 -7.29
CA LEU A 100 0.66 -11.77 -6.98
C LEU A 100 1.13 -13.23 -7.11
N LYS A 101 0.35 -14.18 -6.58
CA LYS A 101 0.62 -15.61 -6.70
C LYS A 101 0.60 -16.10 -8.15
N SER A 102 -0.23 -15.49 -9.01
CA SER A 102 -0.27 -15.83 -10.44
C SER A 102 1.04 -15.47 -11.19
N LEU A 103 1.84 -14.53 -10.67
CA LEU A 103 3.11 -14.12 -11.26
C LEU A 103 4.23 -15.16 -11.05
N THR A 104 4.08 -16.06 -10.08
CA THR A 104 5.07 -17.10 -9.77
C THR A 104 4.52 -18.49 -10.08
N LYS A 105 5.36 -19.42 -10.54
CA LYS A 105 4.93 -20.82 -10.76
C LYS A 105 4.94 -21.67 -9.48
N GLU A 106 5.17 -21.06 -8.32
CA GLU A 106 5.30 -21.75 -7.04
C GLU A 106 3.98 -22.38 -6.58
N ILE A 107 2.85 -21.79 -6.95
CA ILE A 107 1.52 -22.29 -6.61
C ILE A 107 0.89 -22.94 -7.84
N PRO A 108 0.48 -24.23 -7.75
CA PRO A 108 -0.24 -24.90 -8.83
C PRO A 108 -1.53 -24.14 -9.16
N MET A 109 -1.72 -23.85 -10.45
CA MET A 109 -2.86 -23.09 -10.95
C MET A 109 -3.12 -23.48 -12.40
N ASP A 110 -4.39 -23.55 -12.81
CA ASP A 110 -4.77 -23.71 -14.21
C ASP A 110 -4.16 -22.61 -15.10
N GLY A 111 -3.67 -22.98 -16.28
CA GLY A 111 -2.95 -22.07 -17.18
C GLY A 111 -3.80 -20.90 -17.66
N HIS A 112 -5.03 -21.17 -18.10
CA HIS A 112 -5.95 -20.11 -18.54
C HIS A 112 -6.43 -19.24 -17.39
N PHE A 113 -6.56 -19.78 -16.19
CA PHE A 113 -6.85 -18.97 -15.01
C PHE A 113 -5.68 -18.07 -14.61
N ARG A 114 -4.45 -18.59 -14.67
CA ARG A 114 -3.23 -17.82 -14.42
C ARG A 114 -3.09 -16.66 -15.40
N ASP A 115 -3.21 -16.92 -16.71
CA ASP A 115 -3.07 -15.88 -17.73
C ASP A 115 -4.08 -14.75 -17.52
N ARG A 116 -5.33 -15.09 -17.15
CA ARG A 116 -6.37 -14.10 -16.81
C ARG A 116 -6.02 -13.26 -15.58
N LEU A 117 -5.41 -13.85 -14.56
CA LEU A 117 -4.98 -13.11 -13.36
C LEU A 117 -3.78 -12.21 -13.66
N GLN A 118 -2.83 -12.66 -14.48
CA GLN A 118 -1.69 -11.85 -14.90
C GLN A 118 -2.14 -10.66 -15.77
N GLU A 119 -3.04 -10.89 -16.72
CA GLU A 119 -3.63 -9.82 -17.54
C GLU A 119 -4.38 -8.82 -16.65
N ARG A 120 -5.17 -9.31 -15.67
CA ARG A 120 -5.83 -8.45 -14.68
C ARG A 120 -4.83 -7.66 -13.84
N PHE A 121 -3.73 -8.27 -13.42
CA PHE A 121 -2.68 -7.58 -12.67
C PHE A 121 -2.10 -6.42 -13.47
N VAL A 122 -1.73 -6.65 -14.74
CA VAL A 122 -1.21 -5.59 -15.63
C VAL A 122 -2.25 -4.52 -15.85
N LYS A 123 -3.46 -4.91 -16.26
CA LYS A 123 -4.57 -4.01 -16.53
C LYS A 123 -4.90 -3.16 -15.31
N ARG A 124 -5.00 -3.75 -14.11
CA ARG A 124 -5.27 -3.01 -12.87
C ARG A 124 -4.09 -2.18 -12.40
N SER A 125 -2.86 -2.59 -12.65
CA SER A 125 -1.71 -1.73 -12.34
C SER A 125 -1.74 -0.44 -13.15
N ILE A 126 -2.24 -0.52 -14.40
CA ILE A 126 -2.44 0.63 -15.29
C ILE A 126 -3.73 1.39 -14.94
N GLU A 127 -4.86 0.70 -14.76
CA GLU A 127 -6.20 1.28 -14.57
C GLU A 127 -6.48 1.77 -13.14
N ALA A 128 -5.92 1.11 -12.11
CA ALA A 128 -6.09 1.52 -10.72
C ALA A 128 -5.23 2.73 -10.34
N ASN A 129 -4.52 3.33 -11.30
CA ASN A 129 -3.60 4.45 -11.08
C ASN A 129 -2.65 4.17 -9.92
N VAL A 130 -2.01 2.99 -9.95
CA VAL A 130 -1.01 2.64 -8.95
C VAL A 130 0.06 3.72 -8.99
N GLN A 131 0.30 4.36 -7.85
CA GLN A 131 1.23 5.49 -7.74
C GLN A 131 2.67 4.99 -7.88
N LEU A 132 3.14 4.78 -9.12
CA LEU A 132 4.43 4.18 -9.42
C LEU A 132 5.60 4.99 -8.85
N ALA A 133 5.51 6.32 -8.90
CA ALA A 133 6.50 7.20 -8.30
C ALA A 133 6.61 7.00 -6.77
N LEU A 134 5.47 6.81 -6.09
CA LEU A 134 5.43 6.48 -4.67
C LEU A 134 6.04 5.10 -4.40
N LEU A 135 5.68 4.07 -5.17
CA LEU A 135 6.29 2.74 -5.02
C LEU A 135 7.81 2.77 -5.19
N LYS A 136 8.30 3.47 -6.22
CA LYS A 136 9.74 3.64 -6.46
C LYS A 136 10.42 4.34 -5.28
N HIS A 137 9.80 5.37 -4.72
CA HIS A 137 10.32 6.04 -3.53
C HIS A 137 10.41 5.09 -2.33
N LEU A 138 9.33 4.37 -2.04
CA LEU A 138 9.25 3.42 -0.92
C LEU A 138 10.32 2.33 -1.04
N GLU A 139 10.47 1.73 -2.22
CA GLU A 139 11.49 0.71 -2.48
C GLU A 139 12.90 1.28 -2.25
N GLN A 140 13.18 2.52 -2.67
CA GLN A 140 14.46 3.16 -2.42
C GLN A 140 14.72 3.41 -0.93
N GLU A 141 13.72 3.84 -0.15
CA GLU A 141 13.88 4.04 1.30
C GLU A 141 14.16 2.70 2.00
N VAL A 142 13.46 1.64 1.61
CA VAL A 142 13.70 0.27 2.10
C VAL A 142 15.12 -0.19 1.76
N LEU A 143 15.56 -0.02 0.51
CA LEU A 143 16.91 -0.40 0.08
C LEU A 143 18.00 0.40 0.81
N LYS A 144 17.82 1.72 0.96
CA LYS A 144 18.75 2.58 1.71
C LYS A 144 18.87 2.11 3.16
N TYR A 145 17.74 1.84 3.81
CA TYR A 145 17.72 1.35 5.19
C TYR A 145 18.37 -0.04 5.34
N ALA A 146 18.15 -0.92 4.37
CA ALA A 146 18.68 -2.27 4.37
C ALA A 146 20.16 -2.38 4.00
N SER A 147 20.70 -1.43 3.23
CA SER A 147 22.10 -1.40 2.76
C SER A 147 23.14 -1.50 3.89
N TRP A 148 22.72 -1.26 5.13
CA TRP A 148 23.54 -1.35 6.33
C TRP A 148 23.71 -2.78 6.89
N LYS A 149 22.89 -3.79 6.47
CA LYS A 149 23.00 -5.20 6.94
C LYS A 149 22.50 -6.23 5.90
N LYS A 150 23.43 -6.97 5.26
CA LYS A 150 23.15 -8.06 4.28
C LYS A 150 22.19 -9.17 4.78
N GLN A 151 22.03 -9.33 6.10
CA GLN A 151 21.17 -10.36 6.71
C GLN A 151 19.66 -10.09 6.62
N ARG A 152 19.23 -8.97 6.00
CA ARG A 152 17.81 -8.54 5.98
C ARG A 152 17.01 -8.89 4.71
N SER A 153 17.55 -9.67 3.77
CA SER A 153 16.92 -9.87 2.44
C SER A 153 15.46 -10.35 2.49
N ARG A 154 15.13 -11.29 3.37
CA ARG A 154 13.75 -11.78 3.56
C ARG A 154 12.83 -10.70 4.12
N ALA A 155 13.30 -9.95 5.12
CA ALA A 155 12.52 -8.85 5.70
C ALA A 155 12.31 -7.71 4.68
N VAL A 156 13.34 -7.36 3.91
CA VAL A 156 13.25 -6.39 2.80
C VAL A 156 12.19 -6.78 1.79
N HIS A 157 12.23 -8.03 1.32
CA HIS A 157 11.26 -8.51 0.34
C HIS A 157 9.84 -8.45 0.91
N MET A 158 9.65 -8.86 2.17
CA MET A 158 8.34 -8.82 2.81
C MET A 158 7.83 -7.38 3.02
N THR A 159 8.70 -6.47 3.47
CA THR A 159 8.37 -5.04 3.62
C THR A 159 7.94 -4.43 2.28
N ASN A 160 8.71 -4.64 1.21
CA ASN A 160 8.36 -4.12 -0.12
C ASN A 160 7.03 -4.69 -0.63
N ASN A 161 6.79 -5.99 -0.44
CA ASN A 161 5.52 -6.61 -0.86
C ASN A 161 4.33 -6.02 -0.09
N LEU A 162 4.45 -5.83 1.22
CA LEU A 162 3.38 -5.27 2.04
C LEU A 162 3.12 -3.79 1.72
N LEU A 163 4.17 -3.01 1.44
CA LEU A 163 4.03 -1.63 0.96
C LEU A 163 3.36 -1.58 -0.41
N PHE A 164 3.68 -2.50 -1.32
CA PHE A 164 3.00 -2.62 -2.60
C PHE A 164 1.51 -2.90 -2.43
N VAL A 165 1.15 -3.86 -1.57
CA VAL A 165 -0.24 -4.19 -1.25
C VAL A 165 -0.97 -2.97 -0.70
N LEU A 166 -0.34 -2.22 0.22
CA LEU A 166 -0.93 -1.01 0.80
C LEU A 166 -1.19 0.08 -0.24
N VAL A 167 -0.19 0.45 -1.05
CA VAL A 167 -0.36 1.46 -2.10
C VAL A 167 -1.45 1.05 -3.08
N ARG A 168 -1.53 -0.24 -3.41
CA ARG A 168 -2.57 -0.75 -4.30
C ARG A 168 -3.96 -0.68 -3.66
N LEU A 169 -4.09 -1.07 -2.39
CA LEU A 169 -5.33 -0.98 -1.64
C LEU A 169 -5.82 0.48 -1.55
N MET A 170 -4.90 1.41 -1.24
CA MET A 170 -5.20 2.85 -1.19
C MET A 170 -5.60 3.39 -2.57
N GLY A 171 -4.88 3.00 -3.63
CA GLY A 171 -5.25 3.35 -5.00
C GLY A 171 -6.66 2.92 -5.37
N GLU A 172 -7.07 1.73 -4.94
CA GLU A 172 -8.41 1.21 -5.18
C GLU A 172 -9.46 1.89 -4.30
N LEU A 173 -9.17 2.15 -3.02
CA LEU A 173 -10.04 2.89 -2.11
C LEU A 173 -10.39 4.26 -2.69
N TYR A 174 -9.38 5.03 -3.08
CA TYR A 174 -9.55 6.37 -3.63
C TYR A 174 -10.15 6.38 -5.05
N SER A 175 -10.03 5.28 -5.79
CA SER A 175 -10.66 5.14 -7.12
C SER A 175 -12.12 4.71 -7.06
N THR A 176 -12.63 4.27 -5.90
CA THR A 176 -14.05 3.95 -5.75
C THR A 176 -14.98 5.18 -5.83
N GLN A 177 -14.42 6.40 -5.84
CA GLN A 177 -15.13 7.68 -6.01
C GLN A 177 -15.78 7.91 -7.40
N THR A 178 -16.02 6.87 -8.21
CA THR A 178 -16.77 7.03 -9.46
C THR A 178 -18.17 6.43 -9.33
N PRO A 179 -19.14 7.11 -8.68
CA PRO A 179 -20.52 6.94 -9.10
C PRO A 179 -20.58 7.41 -10.56
N LYS A 180 -20.96 6.52 -11.47
CA LYS A 180 -21.47 6.98 -12.77
C LYS A 180 -22.66 7.87 -12.45
N ALA A 181 -22.55 9.17 -12.74
CA ALA A 181 -23.73 10.00 -12.89
C ALA A 181 -24.57 9.37 -14.00
N ASN A 182 -25.81 9.02 -13.67
CA ASN A 182 -26.83 8.64 -14.65
C ASN A 182 -27.14 9.82 -15.57
#